data_AF-A0A443RXT4-F1
#
_entry.id   AF-A0A443RXT4-F1
#
_cell.length_a   1.000
_cell.length_b   1.000
_cell.length_c   1.000
_cell.angle_alpha   90.00
_cell.angle_beta   90.00
_cell.angle_gamma   90.00
#
_symmetry.space_group_name_H-M   'P 1'
#
loop_
_entity.id
_entity.type
_entity.pdbx_description
1 polymer ?
#
loop_
_entity_poly.entity_id
_entity_poly.type
_entity_poly.pdbx_seq_one_letter_code
_entity_poly.pdbx_strand_id
1 'polypeptide(L)'
;KEEAGGFVSRQFMRRIPILEDVELDQMNSTLSAKGVLTITAPKKQVKPKMETRVIPIEVYDKEVKNDVIGEEYKNEATDPNSDESSK
;
A
#
# COMPACT_ATOMS: atom_id res chain seq x y z
N LYS A 1 55.59 -2.33 -32.25
CA LYS A 1 54.82 -3.58 -32.43
C LYS A 1 53.38 -3.21 -32.17
N GLU A 2 52.61 -2.97 -33.23
CA GLU A 2 51.21 -2.55 -33.12
C GLU A 2 50.36 -3.79 -32.87
N GLU A 3 49.68 -3.83 -31.72
CA GLU A 3 48.66 -4.84 -31.46
C GLU A 3 47.43 -4.48 -32.31
N ALA A 4 47.09 -5.37 -33.25
CA ALA A 4 45.85 -5.28 -34.01
C ALA A 4 44.67 -5.55 -33.06
N GLY A 5 44.27 -4.53 -32.30
CA GLY A 5 43.16 -4.58 -31.37
C GLY A 5 41.83 -4.34 -32.09
N GLY A 6 40.98 -5.36 -32.17
CA GLY A 6 39.61 -5.21 -32.64
C GLY A 6 38.76 -4.40 -31.64
N PHE A 7 37.78 -3.65 -32.15
CA PHE A 7 36.84 -2.90 -31.33
C PHE A 7 35.61 -3.73 -31.00
N VAL A 8 35.17 -3.71 -29.74
CA VAL A 8 33.89 -4.29 -29.31
C VAL A 8 32.99 -3.17 -28.82
N SER A 9 31.84 -3.01 -29.48
CA SER A 9 30.76 -2.11 -29.06
C SER A 9 29.61 -2.92 -28.48
N ARG A 10 28.99 -2.45 -27.39
CA ARG A 10 27.83 -3.08 -26.75
C ARG A 10 26.75 -2.02 -26.50
N GLN A 11 25.50 -2.38 -26.75
CA GLN A 11 24.34 -1.54 -26.53
C GLN A 11 23.29 -2.32 -25.72
N PHE A 12 22.57 -1.61 -24.85
CA PHE A 12 21.45 -2.16 -24.08
C PHE A 12 20.21 -1.27 -24.28
N MET A 13 19.05 -1.89 -24.47
CA MET A 13 17.76 -1.20 -24.55
C MET A 13 16.74 -1.96 -23.72
N ARG A 14 15.98 -1.23 -22.90
CA ARG A 14 14.87 -1.79 -22.12
C ARG A 14 13.67 -0.86 -22.25
N ARG A 15 12.52 -1.44 -22.60
CA ARG A 15 11.23 -0.75 -22.61
C ARG A 15 10.40 -1.28 -21.44
N ILE A 16 9.88 -0.38 -20.63
CA ILE A 16 9.06 -0.71 -19.46
C ILE A 16 7.74 0.06 -19.60
N PRO A 17 6.58 -0.58 -19.50
CA PRO A 17 5.32 0.14 -19.44
C PRO A 17 5.25 0.95 -18.14
N ILE A 18 4.85 2.21 -18.25
CA ILE A 18 4.71 3.10 -17.10
C ILE A 18 3.22 3.23 -16.77
N LEU A 19 2.92 3.24 -15.47
CA LEU A 19 1.56 3.41 -14.97
C LEU A 19 1.07 4.85 -15.18
N GLU A 20 -0.24 5.04 -15.22
CA GLU A 20 -0.86 6.35 -15.43
C GLU A 20 -0.63 7.33 -14.27
N ASP A 21 -0.34 6.83 -13.07
CA ASP A 21 -0.14 7.61 -11.85
C ASP A 21 1.30 8.14 -11.69
N VAL A 22 2.17 7.98 -12.69
CA VAL A 22 3.56 8.46 -12.66
C VAL A 22 3.69 9.85 -13.29
N GLU A 23 4.35 10.78 -12.60
CA GLU A 23 4.65 12.12 -13.10
C GLU A 23 5.90 12.10 -13.98
N LEU A 24 5.68 12.05 -15.31
CA LEU A 24 6.74 11.87 -16.30
C LEU A 24 7.65 13.09 -16.42
N ASP A 25 7.12 14.30 -16.19
CA ASP A 25 7.90 15.54 -16.32
C ASP A 25 8.99 15.66 -15.24
N GLN A 26 8.84 14.91 -14.14
CA GLN A 26 9.79 14.86 -13.03
C GLN A 26 10.62 13.57 -12.98
N MET A 27 10.65 12.81 -14.08
CA MET A 27 11.49 11.62 -14.18
C MET A 27 12.98 12.00 -14.21
N ASN A 28 13.80 11.22 -13.50
CA ASN A 28 15.25 11.37 -13.49
C ASN A 28 15.94 10.01 -13.68
N SER A 29 17.23 10.05 -14.03
CA SER A 29 18.05 8.85 -14.15
C SER A 29 19.42 9.05 -13.52
N THR A 30 19.98 7.96 -13.01
CA THR A 30 21.33 7.90 -12.45
C THR A 30 22.03 6.63 -12.91
N LEU A 31 23.31 6.72 -13.25
CA LEU A 31 24.15 5.57 -13.57
C LEU A 31 25.21 5.44 -12.47
N SER A 32 25.18 4.34 -11.74
CA SER A 32 26.19 4.08 -10.73
C SER A 32 27.54 3.69 -11.36
N ALA A 33 28.63 3.87 -10.61
CA ALA A 33 29.97 3.46 -11.03
C ALA A 33 30.08 1.95 -11.36
N LYS A 34 29.16 1.12 -10.84
CA LYS A 34 29.07 -0.31 -11.14
C LYS A 34 28.24 -0.63 -12.41
N GLY A 35 27.79 0.39 -13.14
CA GLY A 35 27.03 0.22 -14.39
C GLY A 35 25.54 -0.05 -14.21
N VAL A 36 24.97 0.19 -13.03
CA VAL A 36 23.52 0.06 -12.79
C VAL A 36 22.82 1.38 -13.13
N LEU A 37 21.95 1.36 -14.15
CA LEU A 37 21.07 2.46 -14.52
C LEU A 37 19.80 2.39 -13.66
N THR A 38 19.55 3.45 -12.88
CA THR A 38 18.34 3.62 -12.07
C THR A 38 17.53 4.77 -12.64
N ILE A 39 16.26 4.51 -12.94
CA ILE A 39 15.29 5.52 -13.41
C ILE A 39 14.27 5.70 -12.28
N THR A 40 14.04 6.93 -11.83
CA THR A 40 13.06 7.24 -10.77
C THR A 40 12.10 8.33 -11.23
N ALA A 41 10.86 8.27 -10.77
CA ALA A 41 9.85 9.28 -11.02
C ALA A 41 8.88 9.32 -9.83
N PRO A 42 8.39 10.52 -9.44
CA PRO A 42 7.39 10.63 -8.41
C PRO A 42 6.01 10.21 -8.93
N LYS A 43 5.09 9.91 -8.02
CA LYS A 43 3.68 9.76 -8.36
C LYS A 43 3.03 11.12 -8.58
N LYS A 44 2.07 11.19 -9.49
CA LYS A 44 1.20 12.36 -9.69
C LYS A 44 0.52 12.70 -8.37
N GLN A 45 0.56 13.98 -8.01
CA GLN A 45 -0.15 14.47 -6.84
C GLN A 45 -1.64 14.58 -7.15
N VAL A 46 -2.36 13.47 -7.04
CA VAL A 46 -3.83 13.50 -7.02
C VAL A 46 -4.22 13.98 -5.63
N LYS A 47 -4.74 15.21 -5.52
CA LYS A 47 -5.41 15.63 -4.28
C LYS A 47 -6.47 14.56 -4.00
N PRO A 48 -6.43 13.85 -2.86
CA PRO A 48 -7.48 12.90 -2.56
C PRO A 48 -8.77 13.69 -2.58
N LYS A 49 -9.66 13.35 -3.51
CA LYS A 49 -11.03 13.83 -3.46
C LYS A 49 -11.62 13.14 -2.24
N MET A 50 -11.50 13.80 -1.08
CA MET A 50 -12.11 13.37 0.17
C MET A 50 -13.64 13.57 0.05
N GLU A 51 -14.26 12.94 -0.95
CA GLU A 51 -15.70 12.72 -0.97
C GLU A 51 -15.93 11.41 -0.20
N THR A 52 -15.96 11.52 1.13
CA THR A 52 -16.49 10.42 1.95
C THR A 52 -17.94 10.20 1.54
N ARG A 53 -18.27 8.97 1.14
CA ARG A 53 -19.65 8.54 0.91
C ARG A 53 -20.01 7.53 1.97
N VAL A 54 -21.17 7.71 2.61
CA VAL A 54 -21.72 6.72 3.54
C VAL A 54 -22.15 5.51 2.71
N ILE A 55 -21.54 4.35 2.98
CA ILE A 55 -21.96 3.08 2.40
C ILE A 55 -22.85 2.40 3.45
N PRO A 56 -24.16 2.23 3.20
CA PRO A 56 -25.04 1.56 4.14
C PRO A 56 -24.67 0.08 4.25
N ILE A 57 -24.67 -0.43 5.48
CA ILE A 57 -24.47 -1.85 5.77
C ILE A 57 -25.85 -2.50 5.86
N GLU A 58 -26.10 -3.51 5.02
CA GLU A 58 -27.29 -4.36 5.14
C GLU A 58 -26.97 -5.49 6.14
N VAL A 59 -27.57 -5.41 7.33
CA VAL A 59 -27.52 -6.49 8.32
C VAL A 59 -28.59 -7.51 7.95
N TYR A 60 -28.17 -8.73 7.63
CA TYR A 60 -29.06 -9.85 7.35
C TYR A 60 -29.17 -10.73 8.59
N ASP A 61 -30.31 -10.66 9.27
CA ASP A 61 -30.69 -11.64 10.28
C ASP A 61 -31.18 -12.92 9.58
N LYS A 62 -30.27 -13.63 8.91
CA LYS A 62 -30.53 -15.05 8.65
C LYS A 62 -30.32 -15.75 9.97
N GLU A 63 -31.39 -16.31 10.52
CA GLU A 63 -31.33 -17.26 11.63
C GLU A 63 -30.30 -18.35 11.28
N VAL A 64 -29.08 -18.19 11.77
CA VAL A 64 -28.12 -19.28 11.81
C VAL A 64 -28.70 -20.21 12.87
N LYS A 65 -29.30 -21.32 12.42
CA LYS A 65 -29.65 -22.41 13.32
C LYS A 65 -28.36 -22.82 14.02
N ASN A 66 -28.27 -22.45 15.29
CA ASN A 66 -27.13 -22.76 16.16
C ASN A 66 -27.18 -24.27 16.46
N ASP A 67 -26.68 -25.09 15.55
CA ASP A 67 -26.20 -26.41 15.91
C ASP A 67 -24.86 -26.20 16.62
N VAL A 68 -24.97 -26.00 17.94
CA VAL A 68 -24.02 -26.34 19.02
C VAL A 68 -22.54 -26.16 18.67
N ILE A 69 -21.87 -25.12 19.20
CA ILE A 69 -20.81 -25.22 20.23
C ILE A 69 -20.67 -23.84 20.90
N GLY A 70 -20.91 -23.77 22.22
CA GLY A 70 -20.63 -22.59 23.02
C GLY A 70 -19.22 -22.66 23.60
N GLU A 71 -18.47 -21.56 23.51
CA GLU A 71 -17.48 -21.19 24.52
C GLU A 71 -17.62 -19.70 24.83
N GLU A 72 -17.83 -19.43 26.12
CA GLU A 72 -18.11 -18.12 26.71
C GLU A 72 -16.85 -17.24 26.72
N TYR A 73 -16.93 -16.04 26.14
CA TYR A 73 -16.01 -14.95 26.45
C TYR A 73 -16.73 -13.97 27.39
N LYS A 74 -16.47 -14.09 28.69
CA LYS A 74 -16.92 -13.13 29.70
C LYS A 74 -16.07 -11.86 29.63
N ASN A 75 -16.70 -10.73 29.34
CA ASN A 75 -16.16 -9.42 29.68
C ASN A 75 -16.99 -8.85 30.84
N GLU A 76 -16.49 -9.03 32.07
CA GLU A 76 -16.93 -8.24 33.22
C GLU A 76 -16.22 -6.90 33.19
N ALA A 77 -16.96 -5.83 32.86
CA ALA A 77 -16.59 -4.49 33.25
C ALA A 77 -17.47 -4.11 34.45
N THR A 78 -16.91 -4.19 35.65
CA THR A 78 -17.47 -3.57 36.85
C THR A 78 -17.08 -2.09 36.83
N ASP A 79 -18.07 -1.20 36.75
CA ASP A 79 -17.87 0.25 36.87
C ASP A 79 -17.50 0.60 38.32
N PRO A 80 -16.32 1.19 38.60
CA PRO A 80 -15.83 1.39 39.97
C PRO A 80 -16.32 2.69 40.63
N ASN A 81 -17.48 3.23 40.24
CA ASN A 81 -17.93 4.48 40.85
C ASN A 81 -19.45 4.58 40.99
N SER A 82 -19.97 3.91 42.02
CA SER A 82 -21.25 4.27 42.62
C SER A 82 -21.20 4.08 44.15
N ASP A 83 -20.28 4.78 44.81
CA ASP A 83 -20.36 4.95 46.26
C ASP A 83 -21.32 6.11 46.60
N GLU A 84 -22.51 5.66 47.01
CA GLU A 84 -23.20 5.99 48.26
C GLU A 84 -23.76 7.41 48.46
N SER A 85 -25.10 7.49 48.35
CA SER A 85 -25.93 8.53 48.98
C SER A 85 -26.55 7.96 50.26
N SER A 86 -26.55 8.78 51.31
CA SER A 86 -27.29 8.66 52.58
C SER A 86 -26.64 7.68 53.58
N LYS A 87 -26.31 8.05 54.82
CA LYS A 87 -27.13 8.77 55.81
C LYS A 87 -26.27 9.17 57.02
#